data_AF-A0AA40HWP3-F1
#
_entry.id   AF-A0AA40HWP3-F1
#
_cell.length_a   1.000
_cell.length_b   1.000
_cell.length_c   1.000
_cell.angle_alpha   90.00
_cell.angle_beta   90.00
_cell.angle_gamma   90.00
#
_symmetry.space_group_name_H-M   'P 1'
#
loop_
_entity.id
_entity.type
_entity.pdbx_description
1 polymer ?
#
loop_
_entity_poly.entity_id
_entity_poly.type
_entity_poly.pdbx_seq_one_letter_code
_entity_poly.pdbx_strand_id
1 'polypeptide(L)'
;MQGPDRLEVSFWGRSLRGEEVEVPPGLLGYVMVMEEKLVGKQDFSAGSDKEEQELVEPPEALERDFDRFIRASASFSRFTLWGLESIPGPDAEVHAALTWPSLAEAIHKQVPQD
;
A
#
# COMPACT_ATOMS: atom_id res chain seq x y z
N MET A 1 -26.39 23.85 0.42
CA MET A 1 -25.12 23.77 -0.32
C MET A 1 -24.00 24.05 0.67
N GLN A 2 -23.49 23.01 1.33
CA GLN A 2 -22.39 23.11 2.28
C GLN A 2 -21.11 23.07 1.43
N GLY A 3 -20.34 24.15 1.40
CA GLY A 3 -19.04 24.16 0.71
C GLY A 3 -18.13 23.10 1.34
N PRO A 4 -17.17 22.52 0.59
CA PRO A 4 -16.30 21.47 1.12
C PRO A 4 -15.65 21.96 2.43
N ASP A 5 -15.64 21.11 3.45
CA ASP A 5 -15.06 21.40 4.76
C ASP A 5 -13.63 21.92 4.59
N ARG A 6 -13.49 23.24 4.65
CA ARG A 6 -12.24 23.94 4.40
C ARG A 6 -11.39 23.81 5.65
N LEU A 7 -10.46 22.85 5.63
CA LEU A 7 -9.54 22.60 6.72
C LEU A 7 -8.42 23.66 6.70
N GLU A 8 -8.04 24.18 7.86
CA GLU A 8 -6.95 25.16 8.00
C GLU A 8 -6.09 24.83 9.22
N VAL A 9 -4.77 24.79 9.03
CA VAL A 9 -3.78 24.49 10.08
C VAL A 9 -2.50 25.27 9.81
N SER A 10 -1.63 25.40 10.82
CA SER A 10 -0.31 25.98 10.67
C SER A 10 0.78 24.93 10.84
N PHE A 11 1.77 24.92 9.94
CA PHE A 11 2.95 24.07 10.04
C PHE A 11 4.19 24.95 9.87
N TRP A 12 5.08 24.94 10.87
CA TRP A 12 6.29 25.79 10.90
C TRP A 12 6.00 27.28 10.70
N GLY A 13 4.91 27.77 11.33
CA GLY A 13 4.48 29.17 11.23
C GLY A 13 3.83 29.55 9.89
N ARG A 14 3.61 28.59 8.97
CA ARG A 14 2.98 28.83 7.67
C ARG A 14 1.57 28.27 7.66
N SER A 15 0.61 29.03 7.10
CA SER A 15 -0.78 28.57 6.96
C SER A 15 -0.89 27.54 5.83
N LEU A 16 -1.58 26.44 6.12
CA LEU A 16 -1.94 25.39 5.19
C LEU A 16 -3.46 25.34 5.08
N ARG A 17 -3.95 25.17 3.86
CA ARG A 17 -5.37 24.91 3.58
C ARG A 17 -5.50 23.52 2.99
N GLY A 18 -6.44 22.76 3.53
CA GLY A 18 -6.59 21.35 3.19
C GLY A 18 -7.98 21.01 2.69
N GLU A 19 -8.04 19.90 1.98
CA GLU A 19 -9.26 19.20 1.60
C GLU A 19 -9.12 17.71 1.95
N GLU A 20 -10.25 17.07 2.24
CA GLU A 20 -10.29 15.62 2.39
C GLU A 20 -10.43 14.96 1.01
N VAL A 21 -9.55 14.00 0.72
CA VAL A 21 -9.51 13.26 -0.54
C VAL A 21 -9.75 11.78 -0.24
N GLU A 22 -10.73 11.19 -0.93
CA GLU A 22 -11.02 9.77 -0.81
C GLU A 22 -10.10 8.92 -1.68
N VAL A 23 -9.81 7.70 -1.22
CA VAL A 23 -9.12 6.68 -2.03
C VAL A 23 -10.02 6.28 -3.20
N PRO A 24 -9.49 6.04 -4.42
CA PRO A 24 -10.32 5.69 -5.58
C PRO A 24 -11.17 4.45 -5.31
N PRO A 25 -12.37 4.37 -5.90
CA PRO A 25 -13.32 3.29 -5.64
C PRO A 25 -12.71 1.93 -5.99
N GLY A 26 -12.94 0.94 -5.13
CA GLY A 26 -12.38 -0.41 -5.29
C GLY A 26 -10.94 -0.55 -4.80
N LEU A 27 -10.30 0.51 -4.31
CA LEU A 27 -8.95 0.47 -3.73
C LEU A 27 -8.96 0.72 -2.21
N LEU A 28 -7.89 0.28 -1.55
CA LEU A 28 -7.61 0.58 -0.14
C LEU A 28 -6.18 1.10 0.03
N GLY A 29 -6.02 2.11 0.87
CA GLY A 29 -4.70 2.63 1.22
C GLY A 29 -4.06 1.80 2.33
N TYR A 30 -2.76 1.53 2.22
CA TYR A 30 -1.95 0.88 3.25
C TYR A 30 -0.67 1.66 3.52
N VAL A 31 -0.23 1.66 4.77
CA VAL A 31 1.10 2.12 5.17
C VAL A 31 1.97 0.88 5.38
N MET A 32 2.99 0.71 4.54
CA MET A 32 3.90 -0.44 4.59
C MET A 32 5.19 -0.07 5.34
N VAL A 33 5.68 -0.97 6.18
CA VAL A 33 6.93 -0.84 6.94
C VAL A 33 7.81 -2.06 6.66
N MET A 34 9.12 -1.86 6.53
CA MET A 34 10.08 -2.95 6.39
C MET A 34 10.18 -3.71 7.72
N GLU A 35 10.11 -5.04 7.68
CA GLU A 35 10.34 -5.84 8.88
C GLU A 35 11.83 -6.00 9.14
N GLU A 36 12.25 -5.64 10.35
CA GLU A 36 13.59 -5.91 10.84
C GLU A 36 13.64 -7.37 11.31
N LYS A 37 14.42 -8.24 10.64
CA LYS A 37 14.61 -9.63 11.05
C LYS A 37 15.20 -9.66 12.48
N LEU A 38 14.43 -10.08 13.47
CA LEU A 38 14.97 -10.49 14.77
C LEU A 38 15.65 -11.85 14.56
N VAL A 39 16.92 -11.81 14.15
CA VAL A 39 17.77 -12.99 14.02
C VAL A 39 17.90 -13.65 15.39
N GLY A 40 17.41 -14.89 15.50
CA GLY A 40 17.90 -15.85 16.48
C GLY A 40 16.88 -16.36 17.50
N LYS A 41 16.16 -17.43 17.13
CA LYS A 41 16.18 -18.70 17.88
C LYS A 41 15.44 -19.79 17.10
N GLN A 42 16.14 -20.41 16.15
CA GLN A 42 15.80 -21.75 15.71
C GLN A 42 16.85 -22.69 16.32
N ASP A 43 16.54 -23.22 17.51
CA ASP A 43 17.24 -24.39 18.04
C ASP A 43 16.77 -25.59 17.22
N PHE A 44 17.46 -25.85 16.10
CA PHE A 44 17.29 -27.10 15.35
C PHE A 44 17.87 -28.25 16.16
N SER A 45 17.04 -28.87 16.99
CA SER A 45 17.32 -30.21 17.53
C SER A 45 17.00 -31.22 16.42
N ALA A 46 18.00 -31.52 15.60
CA ALA A 46 17.94 -32.51 14.54
C ALA A 46 17.81 -33.92 15.11
N GLY A 47 16.79 -34.65 14.65
CA GLY A 47 16.72 -36.10 14.83
C GLY A 47 15.43 -36.67 14.25
N SER A 48 15.53 -37.29 13.07
CA SER A 48 15.03 -38.65 12.79
C SER A 48 14.96 -38.90 11.28
N ASP A 49 15.69 -39.92 10.82
CA ASP A 49 15.72 -40.45 9.46
C ASP A 49 14.40 -41.15 9.08
N LYS A 50 13.85 -40.89 7.88
CA LYS A 50 13.54 -41.89 6.82
C LYS A 50 12.53 -41.46 5.75
N GLU A 51 12.83 -41.95 4.54
CA GLU A 51 11.98 -42.34 3.40
C GLU A 51 11.66 -41.30 2.30
N GLU A 52 12.17 -41.64 1.11
CA GLU A 52 12.01 -40.98 -0.19
C GLU A 52 10.55 -41.09 -0.66
N GLN A 53 9.75 -40.05 -0.40
CA GLN A 53 8.48 -39.80 -1.06
C GLN A 53 8.73 -38.74 -2.14
N GLU A 54 8.14 -38.93 -3.32
CA GLU A 54 8.15 -37.99 -4.45
C GLU A 54 7.83 -36.58 -3.94
N LEU A 55 8.87 -35.76 -3.84
CA LEU A 55 8.85 -34.48 -3.14
C LEU A 55 8.08 -33.46 -3.99
N VAL A 56 6.75 -33.44 -3.86
CA VAL A 56 6.00 -32.23 -4.14
C VAL A 56 6.48 -31.22 -3.11
N GLU A 57 7.45 -30.39 -3.51
CA GLU A 57 8.00 -29.34 -2.67
C GLU A 57 6.83 -28.55 -2.06
N PRO A 58 6.65 -28.57 -0.73
CA PRO A 58 5.63 -27.75 -0.11
C PRO A 58 5.90 -26.28 -0.50
N PRO A 59 4.88 -25.41 -0.62
CA PRO A 59 5.07 -24.00 -0.99
C PRO A 59 6.12 -23.29 -0.11
N GLU A 60 6.31 -23.79 1.11
CA GLU A 60 7.36 -23.43 2.06
C GLU A 60 8.80 -23.54 1.50
N ALA A 61 9.07 -24.46 0.57
CA ALA A 61 10.41 -24.67 -0.01
C ALA A 61 10.85 -23.52 -0.93
N LEU A 62 9.91 -22.87 -1.63
CA LEU A 62 10.19 -21.74 -2.52
C LEU A 62 10.35 -20.42 -1.76
N GLU A 63 9.82 -20.33 -0.54
CA GLU A 63 9.87 -19.13 0.30
C GLU A 63 11.11 -19.07 1.20
N ARG A 64 11.91 -20.15 1.26
CA ARG A 64 13.10 -20.25 2.13
C ARG A 64 14.16 -19.20 1.86
N ASP A 65 14.26 -18.72 0.62
CA ASP A 65 15.26 -17.73 0.19
C ASP A 65 14.73 -16.28 0.25
N PHE A 66 13.54 -16.06 0.80
CA PHE A 66 13.01 -14.72 0.99
C PHE A 66 13.66 -14.03 2.18
N ASP A 67 14.51 -13.05 1.87
CA ASP A 67 15.29 -12.34 2.88
C ASP A 67 14.73 -10.99 3.30
N ARG A 68 13.75 -10.45 2.58
CA ARG A 68 13.18 -9.12 2.85
C ARG A 68 11.67 -9.21 2.93
N PHE A 69 11.12 -8.70 4.03
CA PHE A 69 9.69 -8.67 4.29
C PHE A 69 9.24 -7.23 4.52
N ILE A 70 8.04 -6.94 4.05
CA ILE A 70 7.31 -5.71 4.35
C ILE A 70 5.97 -6.09 4.94
N ARG A 71 5.47 -5.25 5.84
CA ARG A 71 4.21 -5.46 6.55
C ARG A 71 3.36 -4.21 6.50
N ALA A 72 2.05 -4.38 6.38
CA ALA A 72 1.11 -3.31 6.62
C ALA A 72 1.06 -2.96 8.12
N SER A 73 1.39 -1.72 8.46
CA SER A 73 1.26 -1.19 9.82
C SER A 73 -0.09 -0.52 10.07
N ALA A 74 -0.70 0.04 9.01
CA ALA A 74 -2.01 0.68 9.06
C ALA A 74 -2.71 0.65 7.69
N SER A 75 -4.00 0.94 7.67
CA SER A 75 -4.80 1.15 6.46
C SER A 75 -5.60 2.45 6.54
N PHE A 76 -5.99 2.97 5.37
CA PHE A 76 -6.78 4.20 5.25
C PHE A 76 -7.71 4.15 4.03
N SER A 77 -8.85 4.84 4.13
CA SER A 77 -9.83 5.00 3.04
C SER A 77 -9.88 6.44 2.50
N ARG A 78 -9.23 7.38 3.18
CA ARG A 78 -9.15 8.80 2.84
C ARG A 78 -7.92 9.43 3.47
N PHE A 79 -7.49 10.57 2.95
CA PHE A 79 -6.39 11.35 3.51
C PHE A 79 -6.63 12.85 3.30
N THR A 80 -5.93 13.68 4.06
CA THR A 80 -6.03 15.14 3.90
C THR A 80 -4.90 15.64 3.01
N LEU A 81 -5.26 16.31 1.92
CA LEU A 81 -4.31 16.96 1.02
C LEU A 81 -4.14 18.42 1.46
N TRP A 82 -2.94 18.80 1.87
CA TRP A 82 -2.63 20.15 2.34
C TRP A 82 -1.87 20.94 1.29
N GLY A 83 -2.38 22.13 0.95
CA GLY A 83 -1.70 23.13 0.14
C GLY A 83 -1.22 24.31 0.99
N LEU A 84 -0.16 24.96 0.53
CA LEU A 84 0.37 26.16 1.17
C LEU A 84 -0.58 27.34 0.89
N GLU A 85 -1.13 27.96 1.94
CA GLU A 85 -2.02 29.14 1.92
C GLU A 85 -3.34 29.00 1.12
N SER A 86 -3.44 28.01 0.25
CA SER A 86 -4.54 27.71 -0.67
C SER A 86 -4.74 26.19 -0.78
N ILE A 87 -5.99 25.77 -1.03
CA ILE A 87 -6.28 24.35 -1.28
C ILE A 87 -5.70 24.02 -2.66
N PRO A 88 -5.02 22.88 -2.85
CA PRO A 88 -4.55 22.47 -4.17
C PRO A 88 -5.68 22.44 -5.19
N GLY A 89 -5.42 22.97 -6.38
CA GLY A 89 -6.40 23.00 -7.46
C GLY A 89 -6.67 21.60 -8.05
N PRO A 90 -7.70 21.47 -8.89
CA PRO A 90 -8.03 20.20 -9.57
C PRO A 90 -6.93 19.72 -10.52
N ASP A 91 -6.03 20.61 -10.92
CA ASP A 91 -4.86 20.36 -11.75
C ASP A 91 -3.63 19.85 -10.96
N ALA A 92 -3.75 19.71 -9.63
CA ALA A 92 -2.67 19.15 -8.83
C ALA A 92 -2.37 17.71 -9.28
N GLU A 93 -1.07 17.39 -9.37
CA GLU A 93 -0.59 16.09 -9.86
C GLU A 93 -1.15 14.90 -9.07
N VAL A 94 -1.41 15.09 -7.76
CA VAL A 94 -2.04 14.07 -6.90
C VAL A 94 -3.42 13.67 -7.44
N HIS A 95 -4.25 14.63 -7.87
CA HIS A 95 -5.57 14.34 -8.43
C HIS A 95 -5.45 13.54 -9.72
N ALA A 96 -4.52 13.91 -10.60
CA ALA A 96 -4.24 13.15 -11.81
C ALA A 96 -3.76 11.72 -11.50
N ALA A 97 -2.83 11.56 -10.55
CA ALA A 97 -2.30 10.25 -10.15
C ALA A 97 -3.39 9.33 -9.57
N LEU A 98 -4.36 9.87 -8.82
CA LEU A 98 -5.49 9.09 -8.29
C LEU A 98 -6.45 8.59 -9.36
N THR A 99 -6.47 9.19 -10.56
CA THR A 99 -7.28 8.68 -11.69
C THR A 99 -6.59 7.57 -12.48
N TRP A 100 -5.28 7.41 -12.33
CA TRP A 100 -4.49 6.43 -13.09
C TRP A 100 -4.94 4.97 -12.92
N PRO A 101 -5.25 4.46 -11.70
CA PRO A 101 -5.65 3.06 -11.54
C PRO A 101 -6.86 2.65 -12.38
N SER A 102 -7.85 3.53 -12.54
CA SER A 102 -9.02 3.27 -13.39
C SER A 102 -8.64 3.13 -14.87
N LEU A 103 -7.72 3.98 -15.34
CA LEU A 103 -7.18 3.88 -16.69
C LEU A 103 -6.35 2.60 -16.87
N ALA A 104 -5.52 2.25 -15.89
CA ALA A 104 -4.71 1.04 -15.91
C ALA A 104 -5.57 -0.23 -15.94
N GLU A 105 -6.69 -0.27 -15.23
CA GLU A 105 -7.65 -1.38 -15.27
C GLU A 105 -8.21 -1.58 -16.69
N ALA A 106 -8.60 -0.49 -17.36
CA ALA A 106 -9.12 -0.56 -18.72
C ALA A 106 -8.08 -1.07 -19.74
N ILE A 107 -6.83 -0.64 -19.62
CA ILE A 107 -5.74 -1.03 -20.54
C ILE A 107 -5.33 -2.49 -20.37
N HIS A 108 -5.25 -2.97 -19.12
CA HIS A 108 -4.76 -4.33 -18.83
C HIS A 108 -5.85 -5.40 -18.82
N LYS A 109 -7.11 -5.02 -19.08
CA LYS A 109 -8.23 -5.97 -19.14
C LYS A 109 -7.97 -7.03 -20.23
N GLN A 110 -8.25 -8.29 -19.92
CA GLN A 110 -8.13 -9.38 -20.89
C GLN A 110 -9.00 -9.13 -22.12
N VAL A 111 -8.45 -9.36 -23.30
CA VAL A 111 -9.19 -9.30 -24.56
C VAL A 111 -10.07 -10.56 -24.66
N PRO A 112 -11.39 -10.42 -24.89
CA PRO A 112 -12.26 -11.57 -25.12
C PRO A 112 -11.77 -12.40 -26.30
N GLN A 113 -11.78 -13.73 -26.17
CA GLN A 113 -11.61 -14.63 -27.32
C GLN A 113 -13.00 -15.00 -27.84
N ASP A 114 -13.19 -14.81 -29.15
CA ASP A 114 -14.41 -15.18 -29.89
C ASP A 114 -14.52 -16.70 -30.09
#